data_AF-A0A7S0Q8J3-F1
#
_entry.id   AF-A0A7S0Q8J3-F1
#
_cell.length_a   1.000
_cell.length_b   1.000
_cell.length_c   1.000
_cell.angle_alpha   90.00
_cell.angle_beta   90.00
_cell.angle_gamma   90.00
#
_symmetry.space_group_name_H-M   'P 1'
#
loop_
_entity.id
_entity.type
_entity.pdbx_description
1 polymer ?
#
loop_
_entity_poly.entity_id
_entity_poly.type
_entity_poly.pdbx_seq_one_letter_code
_entity_poly.pdbx_strand_id
1 'polypeptide(L)'
;ASLSYMTKYQHRMPMIRSTVPMIFRIVLVLPVVQGLSLPAHARSMRTAPSTVRMQEDAFGASHTSFYTDAVRQDKYELLDDVLEAKLADKELVQVVKTMFDACGTITEALRTELVTVAEKQASVFGDVQLGVDVVADNLMWDVCKTEPLIKEGASEEEPEVRTMHEDGKFCVCWDPLDGSSIVDNNWAVGTIIGIWGSATGIIGATGRDQVTSMVALYGPRTTMFVRLDGGVY
;
A
#
# COMPACT_ATOMS: atom_id res chain seq x y z
N ALA A 1 30.17 -45.91 7.28
CA ALA A 1 29.66 -46.36 8.59
C ALA A 1 28.90 -45.20 9.24
N SER A 2 27.66 -45.45 9.68
CA SER A 2 26.74 -44.58 10.45
C SER A 2 26.15 -43.38 9.67
N LEU A 3 24.88 -43.37 9.21
CA LEU A 3 23.60 -43.25 9.96
C LEU A 3 23.66 -42.15 11.04
N SER A 4 22.66 -41.30 11.30
CA SER A 4 21.28 -41.10 10.84
C SER A 4 20.72 -40.06 11.80
N TYR A 5 20.16 -38.92 11.37
CA TYR A 5 19.12 -38.23 12.16
C TYR A 5 18.23 -37.40 11.23
N MET A 6 17.17 -38.05 10.79
CA MET A 6 15.97 -37.45 10.21
C MET A 6 14.90 -37.54 11.30
N THR A 7 14.36 -36.44 11.83
CA THR A 7 12.95 -36.41 12.28
C THR A 7 12.44 -35.00 12.64
N LYS A 8 11.38 -34.60 11.90
CA LYS A 8 10.11 -34.04 12.36
C LYS A 8 10.15 -32.80 13.28
N TYR A 9 9.91 -31.63 12.69
CA TYR A 9 9.08 -30.59 13.30
C TYR A 9 7.95 -30.23 12.35
N GLN A 10 6.85 -30.95 12.50
CA GLN A 10 5.57 -30.72 11.85
C GLN A 10 4.64 -30.25 12.95
N HIS A 11 4.50 -28.94 13.13
CA HIS A 11 3.52 -28.37 14.07
C HIS A 11 2.26 -27.98 13.33
N ARG A 12 1.17 -28.63 13.75
CA ARG A 12 -0.21 -28.43 13.32
C ARG A 12 -0.69 -27.07 13.81
N MET A 13 -1.06 -26.19 12.89
CA MET A 13 -1.88 -25.01 13.22
C MET A 13 -3.35 -25.44 13.42
N PRO A 14 -4.03 -25.01 14.49
CA PRO A 14 -5.47 -25.20 14.61
C PRO A 14 -6.22 -24.17 13.77
N MET A 15 -7.02 -24.69 12.84
CA MET A 15 -7.98 -23.96 12.01
C MET A 15 -9.13 -23.45 12.90
N ILE A 16 -9.18 -22.14 13.17
CA ILE A 16 -10.34 -21.49 13.83
C ILE A 16 -11.12 -20.74 12.75
N ARG A 17 -12.24 -21.34 12.33
CA ARG A 17 -13.29 -20.65 11.58
C ARG A 17 -14.15 -19.86 12.58
N SER A 18 -14.16 -18.54 12.45
CA SER A 18 -15.08 -17.66 13.17
C SER A 18 -15.86 -16.80 12.17
N THR A 19 -17.08 -17.21 11.90
CA THR A 19 -18.11 -16.47 11.17
C THR A 19 -19.07 -15.83 12.17
N VAL A 20 -18.98 -14.52 12.41
CA VAL A 20 -20.08 -13.71 12.98
C VAL A 20 -19.99 -12.26 12.45
N PRO A 21 -21.04 -11.73 11.79
CA PRO A 21 -21.10 -10.32 11.42
C PRO A 21 -21.64 -9.47 12.60
N MET A 22 -20.87 -8.47 13.04
CA MET A 22 -21.31 -7.51 14.05
C MET A 22 -22.00 -6.32 13.36
N ILE A 23 -23.33 -6.27 13.47
CA ILE A 23 -24.15 -5.12 13.10
C ILE A 23 -24.32 -4.25 14.34
N PHE A 24 -23.66 -3.09 14.40
CA PHE A 24 -23.93 -2.06 15.40
C PHE A 24 -24.96 -1.07 14.84
N ARG A 25 -26.16 -1.07 15.41
CA ARG A 25 -27.23 -0.10 15.11
C ARG A 25 -27.56 0.64 16.41
N ILE A 26 -27.02 1.86 16.57
CA ILE A 26 -27.32 2.74 17.71
C ILE A 26 -28.55 3.57 17.35
N VAL A 27 -29.63 3.42 18.12
CA VAL A 27 -30.83 4.28 18.07
C VAL A 27 -30.78 5.19 19.29
N LEU A 28 -30.68 6.50 19.08
CA LEU A 28 -30.79 7.51 20.14
C LEU A 28 -32.20 8.12 20.08
N VAL A 29 -32.99 7.95 21.15
CA VAL A 29 -34.32 8.55 21.33
C VAL A 29 -34.15 9.84 22.13
N LEU A 30 -34.69 10.96 21.62
CA LEU A 30 -34.84 12.23 22.36
C LEU A 30 -36.32 12.42 22.75
N PRO A 31 -36.63 12.92 23.96
CA PRO A 31 -38.00 13.21 24.37
C PRO A 31 -38.45 14.62 23.92
N VAL A 32 -39.73 14.70 23.55
CA VAL A 32 -40.47 15.90 23.16
C VAL A 32 -40.85 16.72 24.41
N VAL A 33 -40.63 18.04 24.37
CA VAL A 33 -41.02 19.01 25.41
C VAL A 33 -42.42 19.56 25.10
N GLN A 34 -43.32 19.57 26.10
CA GLN A 34 -44.59 20.31 26.07
C GLN A 34 -44.46 21.64 26.80
N GLY A 35 -45.03 22.69 26.21
CA GLY A 35 -44.82 24.09 26.57
C GLY A 35 -45.80 24.70 27.59
N LEU A 36 -45.59 25.99 27.86
CA LEU A 36 -46.54 26.91 28.48
C LEU A 36 -46.18 28.37 28.15
N SER A 37 -47.21 29.21 28.14
CA SER A 37 -47.39 30.47 27.40
C SER A 37 -46.90 31.76 28.09
N LEU A 38 -46.71 32.80 27.25
CA LEU A 38 -46.31 34.20 27.51
C LEU A 38 -47.33 35.03 28.35
N PRO A 39 -46.94 36.25 28.79
CA PRO A 39 -47.42 37.43 28.05
C PRO A 39 -46.36 38.52 27.74
N ALA A 40 -46.77 39.42 26.84
CA ALA A 40 -46.02 40.40 26.06
C ALA A 40 -45.47 41.63 26.81
N HIS A 41 -44.47 42.32 26.23
CA HIS A 41 -44.56 43.71 25.75
C HIS A 41 -43.25 44.21 25.09
N ALA A 42 -43.44 45.19 24.19
CA ALA A 42 -42.50 46.12 23.55
C ALA A 42 -41.85 45.70 22.21
N ARG A 43 -42.25 46.46 21.19
CA ARG A 43 -42.05 46.32 19.75
C ARG A 43 -40.76 47.06 19.35
N SER A 44 -39.83 46.38 18.69
CA SER A 44 -38.73 47.01 17.95
C SER A 44 -38.68 46.39 16.55
N MET A 45 -38.83 47.25 15.54
CA MET A 45 -38.79 46.87 14.12
C MET A 45 -37.37 46.43 13.75
N ARG A 46 -37.20 45.16 13.38
CA ARG A 46 -36.10 44.69 12.54
C ARG A 46 -36.68 43.77 11.47
N THR A 47 -36.35 44.09 10.22
CA THR A 47 -36.67 43.36 9.00
C THR A 47 -36.16 41.92 9.07
N ALA A 48 -37.04 40.94 8.87
CA ALA A 48 -36.68 39.52 8.84
C ALA A 48 -36.16 39.11 7.45
N PRO A 49 -35.09 38.29 7.37
CA PRO A 49 -34.56 37.77 6.12
C PRO A 49 -35.44 36.64 5.56
N SER A 50 -35.38 36.46 4.25
CA SER A 50 -36.06 35.42 3.47
C SER A 50 -35.79 34.01 4.01
N THR A 51 -36.84 33.22 4.19
CA THR A 51 -36.77 31.79 4.49
C THR A 51 -36.11 31.03 3.33
N VAL A 52 -34.84 30.66 3.50
CA VAL A 52 -34.20 29.61 2.69
C VAL A 52 -34.79 28.27 3.14
N ARG A 53 -35.41 27.54 2.21
CA ARG A 53 -35.87 26.17 2.47
C ARG A 53 -34.63 25.32 2.75
N MET A 54 -34.52 24.79 3.96
CA MET A 54 -33.52 23.78 4.27
C MET A 54 -33.95 22.49 3.57
N GLN A 55 -33.14 22.06 2.61
CA GLN A 55 -33.19 20.71 2.06
C GLN A 55 -32.52 19.80 3.08
N GLU A 56 -33.14 18.67 3.40
CA GLU A 56 -32.60 17.67 4.32
C GLU A 56 -31.37 17.02 3.70
N ASP A 57 -30.23 17.70 3.82
CA ASP A 57 -28.95 17.20 3.35
C ASP A 57 -28.42 16.16 4.34
N ALA A 58 -28.25 14.94 3.83
CA ALA A 58 -27.71 13.81 4.55
C ALA A 58 -26.39 14.19 5.24
N PHE A 59 -26.42 14.18 6.57
CA PHE A 59 -25.27 14.44 7.42
C PHE A 59 -24.19 13.37 7.17
N GLY A 60 -23.07 13.75 6.53
CA GLY A 60 -21.79 13.09 6.84
C GLY A 60 -20.78 12.74 5.75
N ALA A 61 -20.95 13.05 4.45
CA ALA A 61 -19.95 12.56 3.47
C ALA A 61 -19.54 13.49 2.31
N SER A 62 -20.35 14.47 1.92
CA SER A 62 -20.14 15.14 0.62
C SER A 62 -19.44 16.50 0.68
N HIS A 63 -19.14 17.05 1.86
CA HIS A 63 -18.59 18.42 2.00
C HIS A 63 -17.19 18.52 2.62
N THR A 64 -16.53 17.40 2.94
CA THR A 64 -15.26 17.42 3.68
C THR A 64 -14.01 17.34 2.80
N SER A 65 -14.10 17.02 1.51
CA SER A 65 -12.94 17.03 0.62
C SER A 65 -12.76 18.41 -0.03
N PHE A 66 -11.92 19.26 0.56
CA PHE A 66 -11.51 20.52 -0.06
C PHE A 66 -10.61 20.31 -1.31
N TYR A 67 -10.04 19.11 -1.45
CA TYR A 67 -8.97 18.82 -2.42
C TYR A 67 -9.38 17.86 -3.55
N THR A 68 -10.63 17.39 -3.60
CA THR A 68 -11.04 16.49 -4.67
C THR A 68 -12.53 16.57 -4.98
N ASP A 69 -12.83 16.54 -6.28
CA ASP A 69 -14.17 16.38 -6.85
C ASP A 69 -14.53 14.89 -7.10
N ALA A 70 -13.67 13.95 -6.66
CA ALA A 70 -13.86 12.54 -6.90
C ALA A 70 -15.11 12.01 -6.18
N VAL A 71 -16.05 11.52 -6.97
CA VAL A 71 -17.28 10.90 -6.46
C VAL A 71 -17.05 9.40 -6.32
N ARG A 72 -17.52 8.82 -5.20
CA ARG A 72 -17.53 7.37 -4.99
C ARG A 72 -18.23 6.69 -6.17
N GLN A 73 -17.58 5.68 -6.75
CA GLN A 73 -18.14 4.87 -7.81
C GLN A 73 -18.75 3.61 -7.23
N ASP A 74 -19.80 3.09 -7.86
CA ASP A 74 -20.44 1.82 -7.46
C ASP A 74 -19.55 0.62 -7.77
N LYS A 75 -18.67 0.75 -8.75
CA LYS A 75 -17.70 -0.26 -9.16
C LYS A 75 -16.39 0.42 -9.56
N TYR A 76 -15.28 -0.19 -9.18
CA TYR A 76 -13.95 0.13 -9.67
C TYR A 76 -13.45 -1.02 -10.55
N GLU A 77 -12.63 -0.70 -11.55
CA GLU A 77 -11.94 -1.73 -12.35
C GLU A 77 -11.00 -2.52 -11.44
N LEU A 78 -10.91 -3.84 -11.65
CA LEU A 78 -9.98 -4.66 -10.91
C LEU A 78 -8.57 -4.51 -11.50
N LEU A 79 -7.54 -4.70 -10.68
CA LEU A 79 -6.15 -4.59 -11.10
C LEU A 79 -5.87 -5.45 -12.35
N ASP A 80 -6.34 -6.70 -12.35
CA ASP A 80 -6.16 -7.62 -13.47
C ASP A 80 -6.77 -7.08 -14.77
N ASP A 81 -8.01 -6.56 -14.69
CA ASP A 81 -8.72 -5.99 -15.85
C ASP A 81 -7.94 -4.80 -16.43
N VAL A 82 -7.41 -3.92 -15.56
CA VAL A 82 -6.64 -2.75 -15.98
C VAL A 82 -5.32 -3.17 -16.62
N LEU A 83 -4.57 -4.06 -15.98
CA LEU A 83 -3.26 -4.50 -16.49
C LEU A 83 -3.40 -5.22 -17.83
N GLU A 84 -4.36 -6.13 -17.97
CA GLU A 84 -4.60 -6.87 -19.22
C GLU A 84 -5.07 -5.96 -20.36
N ALA A 85 -5.80 -4.89 -20.05
CA ALA A 85 -6.28 -3.94 -21.04
C ALA A 85 -5.23 -2.90 -21.45
N LYS A 86 -4.32 -2.52 -20.54
CA LYS A 86 -3.43 -1.36 -20.69
C LYS A 86 -1.96 -1.71 -20.90
N LEU A 87 -1.60 -2.99 -20.83
CA LEU A 87 -0.22 -3.44 -21.00
C LEU A 87 -0.19 -4.61 -21.98
N ALA A 88 0.47 -4.42 -23.12
CA ALA A 88 0.42 -5.38 -24.23
C ALA A 88 1.21 -6.67 -23.96
N ASP A 89 2.31 -6.56 -23.20
CA ASP A 89 3.19 -7.68 -22.88
C ASP A 89 2.68 -8.46 -21.66
N LYS A 90 2.22 -9.69 -21.89
CA LYS A 90 1.65 -10.55 -20.84
C LYS A 90 2.66 -10.98 -19.78
N GLU A 91 3.93 -11.11 -20.13
CA GLU A 91 4.98 -11.48 -19.18
C GLU A 91 5.33 -10.28 -18.31
N LEU A 92 5.32 -9.08 -18.88
CA LEU A 92 5.46 -7.86 -18.10
C LEU A 92 4.26 -7.64 -17.16
N VAL A 93 3.03 -7.99 -17.59
CA VAL A 93 1.85 -7.98 -16.70
C VAL A 93 2.09 -8.85 -15.46
N GLN A 94 2.66 -10.05 -15.64
CA GLN A 94 2.96 -10.94 -14.52
C GLN A 94 3.99 -10.30 -13.58
N VAL A 95 5.10 -9.77 -14.09
CA VAL A 95 6.13 -9.12 -13.26
C VAL A 95 5.54 -7.94 -12.49
N VAL A 96 4.72 -7.11 -13.14
CA VAL A 96 4.05 -5.97 -12.49
C VAL A 96 3.14 -6.44 -11.35
N LYS A 97 2.34 -7.50 -11.56
CA LYS A 97 1.50 -8.09 -10.48
C LYS A 97 2.35 -8.59 -9.32
N THR A 98 3.45 -9.29 -9.61
CA THR A 98 4.40 -9.75 -8.60
C THR A 98 4.97 -8.57 -7.78
N MET A 99 5.28 -7.43 -8.41
CA MET A 99 5.72 -6.22 -7.72
C MET A 99 4.61 -5.56 -6.88
N PHE A 100 3.36 -5.58 -7.34
CA PHE A 100 2.20 -5.13 -6.54
C PHE A 100 2.07 -5.96 -5.25
N ASP A 101 2.18 -7.28 -5.35
CA ASP A 101 2.11 -8.19 -4.20
C ASP A 101 3.31 -7.97 -3.24
N ALA A 102 4.50 -7.71 -3.78
CA ALA A 102 5.68 -7.37 -3.00
C ALA A 102 5.46 -6.09 -2.16
N CYS A 103 4.99 -5.01 -2.78
CA CYS A 103 4.66 -3.76 -2.08
C CYS A 103 3.50 -3.93 -1.08
N GLY A 104 2.55 -4.81 -1.37
CA GLY A 104 1.51 -5.21 -0.42
C GLY A 104 2.09 -5.89 0.83
N THR A 105 3.08 -6.75 0.64
CA THR A 105 3.78 -7.42 1.74
C THR A 105 4.62 -6.43 2.57
N ILE A 106 5.34 -5.50 1.90
CA ILE A 106 6.08 -4.42 2.56
C ILE A 106 5.14 -3.53 3.38
N THR A 107 3.96 -3.20 2.85
CA THR A 107 2.94 -2.43 3.57
C THR A 107 2.57 -3.09 4.90
N GLU A 108 2.33 -4.39 4.90
CA GLU A 108 1.95 -5.11 6.12
C GLU A 108 3.13 -5.17 7.10
N ALA A 109 4.35 -5.41 6.62
CA ALA A 109 5.55 -5.36 7.44
C ALA A 109 5.72 -3.99 8.12
N LEU A 110 5.60 -2.88 7.38
CA LEU A 110 5.70 -1.53 7.93
C LEU A 110 4.63 -1.19 8.98
N ARG A 111 3.47 -1.87 8.94
CA ARG A 111 2.37 -1.68 9.90
C ARG A 111 2.55 -2.48 11.18
N THR A 112 3.28 -3.59 11.11
CA THR A 112 3.45 -4.52 12.24
C THR A 112 4.79 -4.40 12.92
N GLU A 113 5.85 -4.08 12.17
CA GLU A 113 7.21 -4.00 12.68
C GLU A 113 7.41 -2.74 13.53
N LEU A 114 8.12 -2.90 14.64
CA LEU A 114 8.55 -1.77 15.45
C LEU A 114 9.73 -1.10 14.76
N VAL A 115 9.59 0.16 14.36
CA VAL A 115 10.72 0.98 13.92
C VAL A 115 11.68 1.14 15.08
N THR A 116 12.85 0.52 14.97
CA THR A 116 13.91 0.61 15.97
C THR A 116 15.18 1.13 15.32
N VAL A 117 15.88 2.02 16.02
CA VAL A 117 17.17 2.56 15.56
C VAL A 117 18.18 1.41 15.45
N ALA A 118 18.64 1.12 14.24
CA ALA A 118 19.55 0.01 13.92
C ALA A 118 20.90 0.08 14.68
N GLU A 119 21.25 1.21 15.28
CA GLU A 119 22.55 1.43 15.92
C GLU A 119 22.76 0.72 17.27
N LYS A 120 21.74 0.09 17.88
CA LYS A 120 21.89 -0.62 19.17
C LYS A 120 21.04 -1.88 19.30
N GLN A 121 21.31 -2.91 18.52
CA GLN A 121 20.61 -4.20 18.69
C GLN A 121 21.56 -5.38 18.84
N ALA A 122 22.23 -5.42 20.00
CA ALA A 122 22.50 -6.69 20.67
C ALA A 122 21.25 -7.05 21.46
N SER A 123 20.36 -7.86 20.88
CA SER A 123 19.14 -8.27 21.58
C SER A 123 19.44 -9.15 22.78
N VAL A 124 18.85 -8.79 23.92
CA VAL A 124 18.86 -9.51 25.20
C VAL A 124 18.25 -10.93 25.08
N PHE A 125 17.62 -11.25 23.95
CA PHE A 125 16.96 -12.53 23.66
C PHE A 125 17.50 -13.27 22.43
N GLY A 126 18.58 -12.80 21.79
CA GLY A 126 19.30 -13.56 20.75
C GLY A 126 18.87 -13.34 19.29
N ASP A 127 17.75 -12.68 19.03
CA ASP A 127 17.32 -12.36 17.65
C ASP A 127 17.82 -10.96 17.24
N VAL A 128 18.54 -10.88 16.11
CA VAL A 128 18.95 -9.60 15.53
C VAL A 128 17.70 -8.91 15.01
N GLN A 129 17.35 -7.76 15.58
CA GLN A 129 16.28 -6.93 15.04
C GLN A 129 16.88 -6.13 13.86
N LEU A 130 16.24 -6.25 12.70
CA LEU A 130 16.69 -5.62 11.45
C LEU A 130 15.97 -4.28 11.25
N GLY A 131 16.61 -3.34 10.57
CA GLY A 131 15.96 -2.12 10.12
C GLY A 131 14.83 -2.42 9.12
N VAL A 132 13.82 -1.56 9.08
CA VAL A 132 12.66 -1.74 8.19
C VAL A 132 13.02 -1.63 6.71
N ASP A 133 14.09 -0.89 6.40
CA ASP A 133 14.77 -0.83 5.11
C ASP A 133 15.33 -2.20 4.70
N VAL A 134 16.08 -2.86 5.59
CA VAL A 134 16.64 -4.20 5.37
C VAL A 134 15.54 -5.26 5.23
N VAL A 135 14.43 -5.12 5.96
CA VAL A 135 13.27 -6.00 5.79
C VAL A 135 12.66 -5.84 4.41
N ALA A 136 12.42 -4.60 3.96
CA ALA A 136 11.88 -4.32 2.64
C ALA A 136 12.81 -4.81 1.53
N ASP A 137 14.12 -4.63 1.67
CA ASP A 137 15.11 -5.12 0.69
C ASP A 137 15.13 -6.64 0.58
N ASN A 138 15.16 -7.34 1.72
CA ASN A 138 15.12 -8.80 1.74
C ASN A 138 13.86 -9.36 1.06
N LEU A 139 12.71 -8.72 1.28
CA LEU A 139 11.46 -9.10 0.61
C LEU A 139 11.57 -8.93 -0.91
N MET A 140 12.12 -7.81 -1.39
CA MET A 140 12.32 -7.57 -2.82
C MET A 140 13.31 -8.57 -3.43
N TRP A 141 14.39 -8.91 -2.74
CA TRP A 141 15.32 -9.95 -3.18
C TRP A 141 14.65 -11.32 -3.27
N ASP A 142 13.84 -11.70 -2.28
CA ASP A 142 13.16 -13.00 -2.28
C ASP A 142 12.12 -13.10 -3.39
N VAL A 143 11.43 -12.00 -3.70
CA VAL A 143 10.57 -11.90 -4.88
C VAL A 143 11.38 -12.08 -6.17
N CYS A 144 12.51 -11.38 -6.32
CA CYS A 144 13.35 -11.49 -7.51
C CYS A 144 13.97 -12.89 -7.71
N LYS A 145 14.26 -13.62 -6.62
CA LYS A 145 14.75 -15.02 -6.67
C LYS A 145 13.68 -16.05 -7.03
N THR A 146 12.41 -15.70 -6.85
CA THR A 146 11.28 -16.64 -7.03
C THR A 146 10.52 -16.41 -8.32
N GLU A 147 10.59 -15.22 -8.91
CA GLU A 147 9.97 -14.87 -10.18
C GLU A 147 10.92 -15.18 -11.37
N PRO A 148 10.69 -16.28 -12.13
CA PRO A 148 11.58 -16.72 -13.20
C PRO A 148 11.72 -15.72 -14.37
N LEU A 149 10.81 -14.75 -14.49
CA LEU A 149 10.89 -13.72 -15.52
C LEU A 149 11.94 -12.64 -15.20
N ILE A 150 12.45 -12.56 -13.97
CA ILE A 150 13.44 -11.57 -13.56
C ILE A 150 14.85 -12.11 -13.77
N LYS A 151 15.57 -11.54 -14.72
CA LYS A 151 16.96 -11.90 -15.01
C LYS A 151 17.92 -11.36 -13.99
N GLU A 152 17.88 -10.05 -13.79
CA GLU A 152 18.82 -9.32 -12.95
C GLU A 152 18.07 -8.40 -11.99
N GLY A 153 18.58 -8.30 -10.77
CA GLY A 153 18.10 -7.40 -9.73
C GLY A 153 19.22 -6.46 -9.25
N ALA A 154 18.86 -5.26 -8.83
CA ALA A 154 19.76 -4.34 -8.12
C ALA A 154 18.99 -3.50 -7.10
N SER A 155 19.55 -3.32 -5.91
CA SER A 155 18.95 -2.53 -4.83
C SER A 155 19.77 -1.27 -4.55
N GLU A 156 19.13 -0.24 -4.01
CA GLU A 156 19.82 0.92 -3.43
C GLU A 156 20.71 0.53 -2.24
N GLU A 157 20.23 -0.42 -1.41
CA GLU A 157 20.94 -0.92 -0.22
C GLU A 157 22.19 -1.75 -0.57
N GLU A 158 22.16 -2.39 -1.74
CA GLU A 158 23.27 -3.16 -2.28
C GLU A 158 23.39 -2.93 -3.80
N PRO A 159 24.17 -1.91 -4.22
CA PRO A 159 24.21 -1.43 -5.61
C PRO A 159 25.03 -2.32 -6.55
N GLU A 160 25.03 -3.63 -6.32
CA GLU A 160 25.60 -4.64 -7.19
C GLU A 160 24.49 -5.34 -7.98
N VAL A 161 24.61 -5.36 -9.31
CA VAL A 161 23.69 -6.11 -10.15
C VAL A 161 23.91 -7.60 -9.93
N ARG A 162 22.83 -8.32 -9.62
CA ARG A 162 22.85 -9.76 -9.38
C ARG A 162 21.94 -10.49 -10.36
N THR A 163 22.46 -11.54 -10.97
CA THR A 163 21.66 -12.44 -11.80
C THR A 163 20.83 -13.37 -10.91
N MET A 164 19.51 -13.36 -11.07
CA MET A 164 18.56 -14.27 -10.41
C MET A 164 18.27 -15.48 -11.31
N HIS A 165 17.92 -15.22 -12.58
CA HIS A 165 17.54 -16.24 -13.55
C HIS A 165 18.15 -15.95 -14.93
N GLU A 166 19.07 -16.77 -15.43
CA GLU A 166 19.76 -16.52 -16.71
C GLU A 166 18.82 -16.30 -17.91
N ASP A 167 17.69 -17.02 -17.93
CA ASP A 167 16.67 -16.96 -18.99
C ASP A 167 15.59 -15.91 -18.75
N GLY A 168 15.73 -15.09 -17.69
CA GLY A 168 14.80 -14.02 -17.37
C GLY A 168 14.70 -12.98 -18.49
N LYS A 169 13.52 -12.36 -18.59
CA LYS A 169 13.18 -11.40 -19.65
C LYS A 169 13.26 -9.94 -19.21
N PHE A 170 13.28 -9.71 -17.91
CA PHE A 170 13.29 -8.37 -17.35
C PHE A 170 14.40 -8.19 -16.33
N CYS A 171 14.93 -6.98 -16.23
CA CYS A 171 15.83 -6.60 -15.15
C CYS A 171 15.13 -5.55 -14.30
N VAL A 172 15.27 -5.65 -12.98
CA VAL A 172 14.55 -4.81 -12.01
C VAL A 172 15.55 -4.10 -11.12
N CYS A 173 15.38 -2.79 -10.95
CA CYS A 173 16.07 -2.03 -9.92
C CYS A 173 15.06 -1.47 -8.94
N TRP A 174 15.40 -1.40 -7.66
CA TRP A 174 14.53 -0.81 -6.66
C TRP A 174 15.28 0.01 -5.61
N ASP A 175 14.58 1.01 -5.08
CA ASP A 175 14.81 1.55 -3.75
C ASP A 175 13.75 0.92 -2.85
N PRO A 176 14.13 0.03 -1.92
CA PRO A 176 13.18 -0.75 -1.13
C PRO A 176 12.36 0.14 -0.18
N LEU A 177 12.95 1.23 0.33
CA LEU A 177 12.31 2.13 1.28
C LEU A 177 12.85 3.57 1.20
N ASP A 178 12.38 4.33 0.20
CA ASP A 178 12.63 5.76 0.10
C ASP A 178 12.00 6.49 1.29
N GLY A 179 12.80 7.36 1.91
CA GLY A 179 12.41 8.06 3.13
C GLY A 179 12.57 7.25 4.41
N SER A 180 13.39 6.20 4.44
CA SER A 180 13.70 5.44 5.66
C SER A 180 14.07 6.32 6.87
N SER A 181 14.74 7.46 6.64
CA SER A 181 15.11 8.43 7.68
C SER A 181 13.95 9.14 8.40
N ILE A 182 12.72 9.08 7.87
CA ILE A 182 11.52 9.72 8.44
C ILE A 182 10.45 8.69 8.84
N VAL A 183 10.78 7.40 8.79
CA VAL A 183 9.83 6.31 9.10
C VAL A 183 9.47 6.28 10.59
N ASP A 184 10.40 6.66 11.47
CA ASP A 184 10.19 6.77 12.92
C ASP A 184 9.18 7.87 13.31
N ASN A 185 9.10 8.92 12.49
CA ASN A 185 8.13 10.00 12.62
C ASN A 185 6.74 9.61 12.08
N ASN A 186 6.56 8.39 11.59
CA ASN A 186 5.32 7.88 10.98
C ASN A 186 4.85 8.77 9.81
N TRP A 187 5.80 9.27 9.02
CA TRP A 187 5.51 9.98 7.78
C TRP A 187 5.35 8.99 6.63
N ALA A 188 4.83 9.47 5.50
CA ALA A 188 4.71 8.64 4.32
C ALA A 188 6.10 8.36 3.73
N VAL A 189 6.37 7.09 3.45
CA VAL A 189 7.59 6.55 2.83
C VAL A 189 7.20 5.74 1.60
N GLY A 190 8.15 5.25 0.80
CA GLY A 190 7.79 4.56 -0.43
C GLY A 190 8.79 3.52 -0.94
N THR A 191 8.39 2.76 -1.95
CA THR A 191 9.29 1.91 -2.73
C THR A 191 9.28 2.42 -4.16
N ILE A 192 10.46 2.55 -4.77
CA ILE A 192 10.61 2.99 -6.15
C ILE A 192 11.14 1.80 -6.95
N ILE A 193 10.51 1.49 -8.09
CA ILE A 193 10.87 0.34 -8.93
C ILE A 193 11.03 0.79 -10.38
N GLY A 194 12.15 0.43 -11.00
CA GLY A 194 12.38 0.54 -12.44
C GLY A 194 12.53 -0.84 -13.07
N ILE A 195 11.92 -1.03 -14.24
CA ILE A 195 11.97 -2.31 -14.97
C ILE A 195 12.46 -2.06 -16.39
N TRP A 196 13.46 -2.84 -16.81
CA TRP A 196 14.04 -2.86 -18.15
C TRP A 196 13.87 -4.24 -18.78
N GLY A 197 13.91 -4.32 -20.11
CA GLY A 197 14.04 -5.60 -20.80
C GLY A 197 15.46 -6.15 -20.68
N SER A 198 15.60 -7.48 -20.61
CA SER A 198 16.90 -8.13 -20.43
C SER A 198 17.88 -7.93 -21.60
N ALA A 199 17.38 -7.57 -22.78
CA ALA A 199 18.21 -7.20 -23.93
C ALA A 199 18.95 -5.86 -23.73
N THR A 200 18.33 -4.91 -23.02
CA THR A 200 18.95 -3.64 -22.64
C THR A 200 19.78 -3.81 -21.38
N GLY A 201 19.25 -4.56 -20.40
CA GLY A 201 19.87 -4.73 -19.09
C GLY A 201 19.79 -3.48 -18.22
N ILE A 202 20.48 -3.50 -17.08
CA ILE A 202 20.57 -2.37 -16.14
C ILE A 202 21.77 -1.47 -16.48
N ILE A 203 22.94 -2.08 -16.68
CA ILE A 203 24.19 -1.34 -16.87
C ILE A 203 24.25 -0.72 -18.27
N GLY A 204 24.39 0.60 -18.33
CA GLY A 204 24.45 1.36 -19.58
C GLY A 204 23.07 1.70 -20.16
N ALA A 205 21.98 1.23 -19.56
CA ALA A 205 20.63 1.65 -19.89
C ALA A 205 20.34 3.08 -19.40
N THR A 206 19.45 3.75 -20.09
CA THR A 206 18.91 5.06 -19.69
C THR A 206 17.49 4.90 -19.15
N GLY A 207 16.97 5.95 -18.51
CA GLY A 207 15.56 5.96 -18.09
C GLY A 207 14.56 5.83 -19.26
N ARG A 208 14.96 6.16 -20.50
CA ARG A 208 14.10 5.99 -21.69
C ARG A 208 13.99 4.54 -22.13
N ASP A 209 14.89 3.67 -21.66
CA ASP A 209 14.90 2.26 -22.00
C ASP A 209 14.07 1.41 -21.03
N GLN A 210 13.49 2.04 -20.00
CA GLN A 210 12.55 1.37 -19.10
C GLN A 210 11.30 0.93 -19.86
N VAL A 211 10.89 -0.32 -19.62
CA VAL A 211 9.62 -0.85 -20.15
C VAL A 211 8.44 -0.43 -19.26
N THR A 212 8.68 -0.30 -17.96
CA THR A 212 7.73 0.26 -16.98
C THR A 212 8.47 0.73 -15.72
N SER A 213 7.77 1.46 -14.87
CA SER A 213 8.21 1.87 -13.55
C SER A 213 7.02 1.97 -12.60
N MET A 214 7.30 1.80 -11.31
CA MET A 214 6.31 1.79 -10.25
C MET A 214 6.80 2.60 -9.06
N VAL A 215 5.87 3.24 -8.36
CA VAL A 215 6.14 3.89 -7.07
C VAL A 215 5.02 3.50 -6.11
N ALA A 216 5.38 2.86 -5.01
CA ALA A 216 4.49 2.63 -3.88
C ALA A 216 4.68 3.74 -2.85
N LEU A 217 3.57 4.26 -2.33
CA LEU A 217 3.51 5.22 -1.24
C LEU A 217 2.82 4.57 -0.05
N TYR A 218 3.57 4.34 1.02
CA TYR A 218 3.12 3.79 2.28
C TYR A 218 2.76 4.93 3.23
N GLY A 219 1.49 5.31 3.26
CA GLY A 219 0.96 6.30 4.19
C GLY A 219 -0.29 5.79 4.92
N PRO A 220 -1.23 6.69 5.29
CA PRO A 220 -2.52 6.29 5.86
C PRO A 220 -3.32 5.35 4.94
N ARG A 221 -3.09 5.44 3.63
CA ARG A 221 -3.47 4.45 2.63
C ARG A 221 -2.23 4.10 1.84
N THR A 222 -2.05 2.81 1.54
CA THR A 222 -1.08 2.40 0.52
C THR A 222 -1.64 2.77 -0.83
N THR A 223 -0.89 3.55 -1.59
CA THR A 223 -1.21 3.92 -2.97
C THR A 223 -0.03 3.54 -3.84
N MET A 224 -0.29 3.01 -5.02
CA MET A 224 0.76 2.69 -5.98
C MET A 224 0.46 3.38 -7.31
N PHE A 225 1.51 3.85 -7.95
CA PHE A 225 1.47 4.42 -9.29
C PHE A 225 2.27 3.51 -10.21
N VAL A 226 1.76 3.24 -11.41
CA VAL A 226 2.45 2.42 -12.41
C VAL A 226 2.35 3.05 -13.79
N ARG A 227 3.45 3.01 -14.54
CA ARG A 227 3.45 3.39 -15.96
C ARG A 227 3.01 2.18 -16.80
N LEU A 228 1.86 2.30 -17.45
CA LEU A 228 1.37 1.36 -18.46
C LEU A 228 1.49 1.99 -19.86
N ASP A 229 1.12 1.27 -20.92
CA ASP A 229 1.34 1.73 -22.31
C ASP A 229 0.64 3.05 -22.64
N GLY A 230 -0.52 3.28 -22.02
CA GLY A 230 -1.32 4.48 -22.20
C GLY A 230 -1.00 5.65 -21.25
N GLY A 231 -0.09 5.48 -20.28
CA GLY A 231 0.23 6.53 -19.29
C GLY A 231 0.38 6.01 -17.87
N VAL A 232 0.28 6.91 -16.89
CA VAL A 232 0.36 6.59 -15.46
C VAL A 232 -1.02 6.32 -14.90
N TYR A 233 -1.12 5.27 -14.10
CA TYR A 233 -2.33 4.83 -13.41
C TYR A 233 -2.06 4.76 -11.91
#